data_AF-A0A385MVC6-F1
#
_entry.id   AF-A0A385MVC6-F1
#
_cell.length_a   1.000
_cell.length_b   1.000
_cell.length_c   1.000
_cell.angle_alpha   90.00
_cell.angle_beta   90.00
_cell.angle_gamma   90.00
#
_symmetry.space_group_name_H-M   'P 1'
#
loop_
_entity.id
_entity.type
_entity.pdbx_description
1 polymer ?
#
loop_
_entity_poly.entity_id
_entity_poly.type
_entity_poly.pdbx_seq_one_letter_code
_entity_poly.pdbx_strand_id
1 'polypeptide(L)'
;MRTQVRKIGNSLGNIIPAAFIKQLGLVEGSDIEVKADGNKIIIEPIKRQKNRFPFSERELLNGLDAHTSHADELASVSGKELGE
;
A
#
# COMPACT_ATOMS: atom_id res chain seq x y z
N MET A 1 -20.39 -3.41 17.59
CA MET A 1 -20.93 -2.03 17.54
C MET A 1 -22.22 -2.03 16.73
N ARG A 2 -23.09 -1.03 16.89
CA ARG A 2 -24.22 -0.80 15.98
C ARG A 2 -23.99 0.52 15.25
N THR A 3 -24.15 0.52 13.93
CA THR A 3 -23.99 1.70 13.08
C THR A 3 -25.12 1.78 12.07
N GLN A 4 -25.24 2.95 11.45
CA GLN A 4 -26.13 3.16 10.30
C GLN A 4 -25.33 3.31 9.01
N VAL A 5 -26.00 2.99 7.91
CA VAL A 5 -25.52 3.28 6.56
C VAL A 5 -25.92 4.71 6.22
N ARG A 6 -25.03 5.46 5.56
CA ARG A 6 -25.24 6.86 5.16
C ARG A 6 -24.82 7.09 3.72
N LYS A 7 -25.34 8.14 3.10
CA LYS A 7 -24.96 8.56 1.75
C LYS A 7 -23.53 9.09 1.73
N ILE A 8 -22.74 8.62 0.77
CA ILE A 8 -21.39 9.09 0.46
C ILE A 8 -21.34 9.26 -1.07
N GLY A 9 -21.43 10.51 -1.55
CA GLY A 9 -21.56 10.79 -2.98
C GLY A 9 -22.76 10.09 -3.60
N ASN A 10 -22.52 9.27 -4.63
CA ASN A 10 -23.54 8.48 -5.33
C ASN A 10 -23.76 7.08 -4.71
N SER A 11 -23.15 6.80 -3.55
CA SER A 11 -23.18 5.48 -2.92
C SER A 11 -23.65 5.56 -1.47
N LEU A 12 -23.77 4.37 -0.86
CA LEU A 12 -24.04 4.19 0.55
C LEU A 12 -22.81 3.58 1.22
N GLY A 13 -22.53 4.00 2.44
CA GLY A 13 -21.40 3.48 3.21
C GLY A 13 -21.58 3.61 4.71
N ASN A 14 -20.60 3.10 5.43
CA ASN A 14 -20.56 3.10 6.88
C ASN A 14 -19.17 3.50 7.38
N ILE A 15 -19.08 4.08 8.58
CA ILE A 15 -17.79 4.34 9.24
C ILE A 15 -17.33 3.05 9.92
N ILE A 16 -16.15 2.59 9.54
CA ILE A 16 -15.41 1.55 10.25
C ILE A 16 -14.57 2.22 11.36
N PRO A 17 -14.77 1.89 12.65
CA PRO A 17 -13.95 2.46 13.72
C PRO A 17 -12.47 2.18 13.56
N ALA A 18 -11.65 3.11 14.04
CA ALA A 18 -10.19 3.03 13.98
C ALA A 18 -9.62 1.76 14.64
N ALA A 19 -10.29 1.21 15.66
CA ALA A 19 -9.88 -0.03 16.32
C ALA A 19 -9.83 -1.22 15.33
N PHE A 20 -10.84 -1.36 14.47
CA PHE A 20 -10.89 -2.43 13.47
C PHE A 20 -9.88 -2.21 12.35
N ILE A 21 -9.71 -0.96 11.90
CA ILE A 21 -8.70 -0.59 10.90
C ILE A 21 -7.29 -0.99 11.38
N LYS A 22 -6.94 -0.63 12.62
CA LYS A 22 -5.66 -0.99 13.23
C LYS A 22 -5.49 -2.50 13.39
N GLN A 23 -6.52 -3.20 13.88
CA GLN A 23 -6.48 -4.65 14.07
C GLN A 23 -6.25 -5.40 12.75
N LEU A 24 -6.84 -4.89 11.65
CA LEU A 24 -6.70 -5.48 10.32
C LEU A 24 -5.44 -4.99 9.56
N GLY A 25 -4.63 -4.12 10.17
CA GLY A 25 -3.43 -3.56 9.55
C GLY A 25 -3.73 -2.70 8.30
N LEU A 26 -4.94 -2.16 8.22
CA LEU A 26 -5.35 -1.30 7.11
C LEU A 26 -4.88 0.13 7.35
N VAL A 27 -4.48 0.79 6.26
CA VAL A 27 -4.18 2.22 6.19
C VAL A 27 -5.00 2.87 5.08
N GLU A 28 -5.05 4.20 5.06
CA GLU A 28 -5.67 4.93 3.95
C GLU A 28 -5.08 4.48 2.60
N GLY A 29 -5.94 4.24 1.61
CA GLY A 29 -5.55 3.71 0.31
C GLY A 29 -5.33 2.19 0.26
N SER A 30 -5.51 1.45 1.35
CA SER A 30 -5.46 -0.01 1.32
C SER A 30 -6.61 -0.59 0.49
N ASP A 31 -6.30 -1.59 -0.35
CA ASP A 31 -7.33 -2.31 -1.10
C ASP A 31 -8.09 -3.28 -0.19
N ILE A 32 -9.41 -3.29 -0.34
CA ILE A 32 -10.32 -4.21 0.34
C ILE A 32 -11.18 -4.93 -0.70
N GLU A 33 -11.52 -6.18 -0.41
CA GLU A 33 -12.50 -6.94 -1.17
C GLU A 33 -13.83 -6.92 -0.43
N VAL A 34 -14.92 -6.70 -1.18
CA VAL A 34 -16.28 -6.65 -0.64
C VAL A 34 -17.12 -7.71 -1.34
N LYS A 35 -17.62 -8.68 -0.57
CA LYS A 35 -18.46 -9.79 -1.06
C LYS A 35 -19.79 -9.82 -0.35
N ALA A 36 -20.84 -10.21 -1.07
CA ALA A 36 -22.13 -10.56 -0.48
C ALA A 36 -22.19 -12.08 -0.26
N ASP A 37 -22.47 -12.49 0.96
CA ASP A 37 -22.69 -13.89 1.35
C ASP A 37 -24.05 -14.00 2.07
N GLY A 38 -25.08 -14.35 1.29
CA GLY A 38 -26.48 -14.32 1.73
C GLY A 38 -26.89 -12.93 2.22
N ASN A 39 -27.21 -12.82 3.52
CA ASN A 39 -27.60 -11.56 4.16
C ASN A 39 -26.43 -10.82 4.84
N LYS A 40 -25.19 -11.18 4.50
CA LYS A 40 -23.98 -10.57 5.07
C LYS A 40 -23.18 -9.90 3.97
N ILE A 41 -22.58 -8.76 4.32
CA ILE A 41 -21.50 -8.16 3.55
C ILE A 41 -20.21 -8.50 4.29
N ILE A 42 -19.30 -9.19 3.59
CA ILE A 42 -17.98 -9.54 4.08
C ILE A 42 -16.99 -8.55 3.46
N ILE A 43 -16.19 -7.90 4.32
CA ILE A 43 -15.15 -6.97 3.91
C ILE A 43 -13.82 -7.54 4.42
N GLU A 44 -12.89 -7.81 3.52
CA GLU A 44 -11.59 -8.40 3.84
C GLU A 44 -10.43 -7.63 3.19
N PRO A 45 -9.26 -7.50 3.86
CA PRO A 45 -8.08 -6.90 3.26
C PRO A 45 -7.57 -7.74 2.08
N ILE A 46 -7.25 -7.10 0.96
CA ILE A 46 -6.56 -7.79 -0.13
C ILE A 46 -5.09 -7.92 0.23
N LYS A 47 -4.66 -9.14 0.53
CA LYS A 47 -3.23 -9.47 0.65
C LYS A 47 -2.62 -9.49 -0.74
N ARG A 48 -2.26 -8.32 -1.28
CA ARG A 48 -1.39 -8.29 -2.46
C ARG A 48 -0.10 -9.01 -2.06
N GLN A 49 0.26 -10.06 -2.78
CA GLN A 49 1.64 -10.55 -2.73
C GLN A 49 2.50 -9.36 -3.13
N LYS A 50 3.20 -8.78 -2.14
CA LYS A 50 4.27 -7.87 -2.41
C LYS A 50 5.32 -8.71 -3.11
N ASN A 51 5.26 -8.78 -4.45
CA ASN A 51 6.49 -8.83 -5.22
C ASN A 51 7.20 -7.53 -4.85
N ARG A 52 7.95 -7.60 -3.74
CA ARG A 52 8.38 -6.46 -2.94
C ARG A 52 9.27 -5.51 -3.73
N PHE A 53 9.75 -5.98 -4.87
CA PHE A 53 10.52 -5.24 -5.83
C PHE A 53 10.07 -5.61 -7.25
N PRO A 54 9.98 -4.63 -8.15
CA PRO A 54 9.67 -4.88 -9.56
C PRO A 54 10.79 -5.64 -10.29
N PHE A 55 11.96 -5.78 -9.66
CA PHE A 55 13.13 -6.44 -10.20
C PHE A 55 13.70 -7.44 -9.20
N SER A 56 14.25 -8.54 -9.71
CA SER A 56 15.09 -9.49 -8.99
C SER A 56 16.51 -8.97 -8.83
N GLU A 57 17.25 -9.51 -7.86
CA GLU A 57 18.68 -9.20 -7.68
C GLU A 57 19.48 -9.44 -8.96
N ARG A 58 19.19 -10.52 -9.70
CA ARG A 58 19.84 -10.82 -10.98
C ARG A 58 19.60 -9.72 -12.01
N GLU A 59 18.37 -9.20 -12.10
CA GLU A 59 18.05 -8.12 -13.02
C GLU A 59 18.75 -6.81 -12.66
N LEU A 60 18.91 -6.52 -11.36
CA LEU A 60 19.65 -5.35 -10.89
C LEU A 60 21.16 -5.45 -11.10
N LEU A 61 21.72 -6.67 -11.08
CA LEU A 61 23.14 -6.93 -11.32
C LEU A 61 23.51 -7.02 -12.81
N ASN A 62 22.52 -7.11 -13.71
CA ASN A 62 22.78 -7.22 -15.14
C ASN A 62 23.46 -5.95 -15.67
N GLY A 63 24.68 -6.10 -16.20
CA GLY A 63 25.44 -4.99 -16.77
C GLY A 63 26.16 -4.11 -15.73
N LEU A 64 26.20 -4.53 -14.46
CA LEU A 64 27.04 -3.91 -13.45
C LEU A 64 28.49 -4.37 -13.64
N ASP A 65 29.36 -3.46 -14.05
CA ASP A 65 30.81 -3.66 -14.20
C ASP A 65 31.57 -2.46 -13.62
N ALA A 66 32.90 -2.49 -13.66
CA ALA A 66 33.73 -1.43 -13.09
C ALA A 66 33.55 -0.05 -13.74
N HIS A 67 32.99 0.01 -14.95
CA HIS A 67 32.75 1.25 -15.70
C HIS A 67 31.32 1.77 -15.52
N THR A 68 30.35 0.87 -15.27
CA THR A 68 28.94 1.23 -15.00
C THR A 68 28.66 1.37 -13.51
N SER A 69 29.54 0.87 -12.64
CA SER A 69 29.44 1.11 -11.21
C SER A 69 29.83 2.56 -10.91
N HIS A 70 28.87 3.37 -10.45
CA HIS A 70 29.07 4.73 -9.93
C HIS A 70 29.82 4.73 -8.57
N ALA A 71 30.82 3.87 -8.40
CA ALA A 71 31.50 3.61 -7.12
C ALA A 71 32.27 4.83 -6.58
N ASP A 72 32.72 5.71 -7.47
CA ASP A 72 33.47 6.92 -7.14
C ASP A 72 32.58 8.18 -7.05
N GLU A 73 31.28 8.05 -7.31
CA GLU A 73 30.35 9.18 -7.25
C GLU A 73 29.84 9.40 -5.82
N LEU A 74 30.00 10.63 -5.31
CA LEU A 74 29.37 11.04 -4.07
C LEU A 74 27.97 11.56 -4.35
N ALA A 75 26.98 11.02 -3.65
CA ALA A 75 25.60 11.49 -3.76
C ALA A 75 25.49 12.96 -3.30
N SER A 76 24.94 13.82 -4.15
CA SER A 76 24.53 15.17 -3.75
C SER A 76 23.12 15.12 -3.18
N VAL A 77 22.99 15.42 -1.89
CA VAL A 77 21.70 15.39 -1.20
C VAL A 77 20.88 16.61 -1.60
N SER A 78 19.63 16.39 -2.00
CA SER A 78 18.71 17.48 -2.33
C SER A 78 18.15 18.15 -1.06
N GLY A 79 17.78 19.44 -1.11
CA GLY A 79 17.15 20.13 0.03
C GLY A 79 15.88 19.41 0.55
N LYS A 80 15.14 18.77 -0.37
CA LYS A 80 13.96 17.95 -0.06
C LYS A 80 14.30 16.71 0.77
N GLU A 81 15.48 16.13 0.59
CA GLU A 81 15.97 15.00 1.40
C GLU A 81 16.50 15.46 2.77
N LEU A 82 16.91 16.72 2.87
CA LEU A 82 17.29 17.37 4.13
C LEU A 82 16.09 17.92 4.92
N GLY A 83 14.88 17.89 4.33
CA GLY A 83 13.65 18.31 4.98
C GLY A 83 13.29 19.79 4.81
N GLU A 84 13.86 20.48 3.80
CA GLU A 84 13.35 21.78 3.32
C GLU A 84 12.06 21.66 2.50
#